data_AF-A0A1B0CTS7-F1
#
_entry.id   AF-A0A1B0CTS7-F1
#
_cell.length_a   1.000
_cell.length_b   1.000
_cell.length_c   1.000
_cell.angle_alpha   90.00
_cell.angle_beta   90.00
_cell.angle_gamma   90.00
#
_symmetry.space_group_name_H-M   'P 1'
#
loop_
_entity.id
_entity.type
_entity.pdbx_description
1 polymer ?
#
loop_
_entity_poly.entity_id
_entity_poly.type
_entity_poly.pdbx_seq_one_letter_code
_entity_poly.pdbx_strand_id
1 'polypeptide(L)'
;MGLAPSVFEEINRILSTDDILEQLRKKPENKKELWEEMKVISFARLTTMVYASSILVVTLRIQLNLVGGYLYRDTTKTTSPEMSVTADIQQMYLALIQHFLRDGLKDLSKLIEGKVRHIMKEYDLKKKLTIGDIEQIFWSIQMAVNNDPQNPNSHLAKYVFPEDVNGNDTLIRLFTETLDLLESEEVSNLCTNNICRGFSVVVDFLVRYYTEPNGKRNGMNLAEDIPSTSKEQLNKIFDINNVESPLAKLIPIVNGLASKHFSESSKPQSLATSLVILFVVSDKIKILGANVYEVFNQ
;
A
#
# COMPACT_ATOMS: atom_id res chain seq x y z
N MET A 1 0.49 -8.86 -13.11
CA MET A 1 0.32 -7.69 -12.24
C MET A 1 1.39 -6.64 -12.60
N GLY A 2 1.15 -5.88 -13.68
CA GLY A 2 2.18 -5.19 -14.49
C GLY A 2 3.05 -4.13 -13.79
N LEU A 3 2.48 -2.98 -13.41
CA LEU A 3 3.25 -1.82 -12.89
C LEU A 3 3.61 -1.92 -11.39
N ALA A 4 3.06 -2.90 -10.68
CA ALA A 4 3.27 -3.06 -9.25
C ALA A 4 4.75 -3.22 -8.84
N PRO A 5 5.58 -4.04 -9.53
CA PRO A 5 7.02 -4.12 -9.23
C PRO A 5 7.70 -2.75 -9.28
N SER A 6 7.45 -1.95 -10.33
CA SER A 6 8.05 -0.62 -10.50
C SER A 6 7.63 0.34 -9.39
N VAL A 7 6.37 0.29 -8.93
CA VAL A 7 5.91 1.08 -7.77
C VAL A 7 6.72 0.71 -6.51
N PHE A 8 6.88 -0.58 -6.23
CA PHE A 8 7.62 -1.01 -5.03
C PHE A 8 9.11 -0.73 -5.11
N GLU A 9 9.73 -0.88 -6.28
CA GLU A 9 11.13 -0.51 -6.52
C GLU A 9 11.35 0.99 -6.29
N GLU A 10 10.47 1.83 -6.84
CA GLU A 10 10.56 3.27 -6.69
C GLU A 10 10.34 3.71 -5.22
N ILE A 11 9.39 3.10 -4.50
CA ILE A 11 9.20 3.34 -3.05
C ILE A 11 10.46 2.95 -2.27
N ASN A 12 11.09 1.81 -2.58
CA ASN A 12 12.33 1.40 -1.94
C ASN A 12 13.48 2.39 -2.23
N ARG A 13 13.51 2.96 -3.44
CA ARG A 13 14.50 3.97 -3.82
C ARG A 13 14.28 5.29 -3.10
N ILE A 14 13.04 5.79 -3.04
CA ILE A 14 12.69 7.06 -2.38
C ILE A 14 12.93 6.97 -0.88
N LEU A 15 12.48 5.88 -0.25
CA LEU A 15 12.55 5.67 1.20
C LEU A 15 13.63 4.66 1.55
N SER A 16 14.84 4.80 0.99
CA SER A 16 15.94 3.84 1.20
C SER A 16 16.51 3.86 2.63
N THR A 17 16.96 2.70 3.10
CA THR A 17 17.64 2.52 4.39
C THR A 17 19.09 2.06 4.21
N ASP A 18 19.58 1.95 2.97
CA ASP A 18 20.90 1.38 2.66
C ASP A 18 22.04 2.23 3.23
N ASP A 19 21.97 3.55 3.06
CA ASP A 19 22.98 4.48 3.60
C ASP A 19 23.01 4.45 5.13
N ILE A 20 21.84 4.34 5.77
CA ILE A 20 21.72 4.23 7.23
C ILE A 20 22.36 2.92 7.71
N LEU A 21 22.08 1.81 7.01
CA LEU A 21 22.66 0.50 7.31
C LEU A 21 24.18 0.49 7.11
N GLU A 22 24.68 1.14 6.05
CA GLU A 22 26.13 1.25 5.81
C GLU A 22 26.82 2.06 6.90
N GLN A 23 26.24 3.20 7.30
CA GLN A 23 26.76 4.00 8.40
C GLN A 23 26.75 3.22 9.71
N LEU A 24 25.65 2.53 10.05
CA LEU A 24 25.55 1.72 11.27
C LEU A 24 26.61 0.60 11.34
N ARG A 25 27.03 0.02 10.20
CA ARG A 25 28.12 -0.97 10.14
C ARG A 25 29.48 -0.39 10.52
N LYS A 26 29.71 0.90 10.28
CA LYS A 26 30.96 1.62 10.61
C LYS A 26 31.06 2.01 12.09
N LYS A 27 30.08 1.61 12.93
CA LYS A 27 30.01 1.94 14.37
C LYS A 27 30.16 3.45 14.65
N PRO A 28 29.28 4.28 14.11
CA PRO A 28 29.39 5.72 14.22
C PRO A 28 29.00 6.19 15.63
N GLU A 29 29.45 7.38 16.01
CA GLU A 29 29.13 7.96 17.33
C GLU A 29 27.63 8.30 17.46
N ASN A 30 27.00 8.75 16.36
CA ASN A 30 25.58 9.09 16.28
C ASN A 30 24.66 7.86 16.06
N LYS A 31 25.05 6.68 16.53
CA LYS A 31 24.30 5.42 16.35
C LYS A 31 22.81 5.54 16.73
N LYS A 32 22.49 6.24 17.82
CA LYS A 32 21.09 6.41 18.27
C LYS A 32 20.26 7.14 17.22
N GLU A 33 20.78 8.23 16.67
CA GLU A 33 20.09 9.06 15.67
C GLU A 33 19.79 8.25 14.40
N LEU A 34 20.76 7.45 13.94
CA LEU A 34 20.57 6.56 12.78
C LEU A 34 19.47 5.52 13.01
N TRP A 35 19.32 4.99 14.23
CA TRP A 35 18.23 4.06 14.54
C TRP A 35 16.87 4.76 14.62
N GLU A 36 16.82 5.99 15.12
CA GLU A 36 15.61 6.82 15.10
C GLU A 36 15.19 7.15 13.66
N GLU A 37 16.14 7.44 12.78
CA GLU A 37 15.86 7.67 11.36
C GLU A 37 15.39 6.38 10.68
N MET A 38 16.08 5.25 10.90
CA MET A 38 15.69 3.95 10.36
C MET A 38 14.27 3.57 10.80
N LYS A 39 13.89 3.88 12.05
CA LYS A 39 12.53 3.69 12.57
C LYS A 39 11.51 4.42 11.71
N VAL A 40 11.72 5.71 11.46
CA VAL A 40 10.80 6.54 10.67
C VAL A 40 10.71 6.02 9.24
N ILE A 41 11.85 5.84 8.56
CA ILE A 41 11.86 5.42 7.16
C ILE A 41 11.26 4.02 6.97
N SER A 42 11.49 3.09 7.90
CA SER A 42 10.92 1.73 7.81
C SER A 42 9.40 1.73 7.88
N PHE A 43 8.82 2.50 8.83
CA PHE A 43 7.37 2.63 8.95
C PHE A 43 6.78 3.43 7.78
N ALA A 44 7.44 4.52 7.36
CA ALA A 44 7.01 5.32 6.22
C ALA A 44 6.98 4.50 4.94
N ARG A 45 7.98 3.65 4.70
CA ARG A 45 8.03 2.77 3.53
C ARG A 45 6.85 1.82 3.52
N LEU A 46 6.60 1.14 4.64
CA LEU A 46 5.50 0.20 4.78
C LEU A 46 4.15 0.90 4.58
N THR A 47 3.92 2.04 5.21
CA THR A 47 2.69 2.83 5.03
C THR A 47 2.52 3.25 3.58
N THR A 48 3.57 3.75 2.94
CA THR A 48 3.54 4.16 1.53
C THR A 48 3.19 2.99 0.60
N MET A 49 3.71 1.79 0.87
CA MET A 49 3.34 0.58 0.11
C MET A 49 1.83 0.30 0.15
N VAL A 50 1.18 0.45 1.31
CA VAL A 50 -0.27 0.24 1.45
C VAL A 50 -1.04 1.27 0.63
N TYR A 51 -0.73 2.57 0.80
CA TYR A 51 -1.38 3.64 0.06
C TYR A 51 -1.16 3.51 -1.44
N ALA A 52 0.09 3.37 -1.88
CA ALA A 52 0.42 3.29 -3.29
C ALA A 52 -0.22 2.09 -3.99
N SER A 53 -0.33 0.95 -3.30
CA SER A 53 -0.99 -0.24 -3.85
C SER A 53 -2.48 -0.01 -4.06
N SER A 54 -3.16 0.65 -3.13
CA SER A 54 -4.59 0.97 -3.29
C SER A 54 -4.80 1.96 -4.44
N ILE A 55 -4.01 3.04 -4.46
CA ILE A 55 -4.05 4.07 -5.51
C ILE A 55 -3.84 3.47 -6.89
N LEU A 56 -2.80 2.64 -7.05
CA LEU A 56 -2.48 1.99 -8.31
C LEU A 56 -3.63 1.11 -8.80
N VAL A 57 -4.18 0.25 -7.91
CA VAL A 57 -5.23 -0.70 -8.30
C VAL A 57 -6.53 0.02 -8.65
N VAL A 58 -6.95 1.01 -7.85
CA VAL A 58 -8.16 1.80 -8.12
C VAL A 58 -8.02 2.54 -9.45
N THR A 59 -6.91 3.24 -9.65
CA THR A 59 -6.68 4.02 -10.87
C THR A 59 -6.68 3.13 -12.11
N LEU A 60 -5.88 2.05 -12.11
CA LEU A 60 -5.83 1.15 -13.26
C LEU A 60 -7.19 0.51 -13.53
N ARG A 61 -7.97 0.21 -12.48
CA ARG A 61 -9.32 -0.31 -12.65
C ARG A 61 -10.22 0.69 -13.37
N ILE A 62 -10.20 1.96 -12.97
CA ILE A 62 -10.96 3.02 -13.62
C ILE A 62 -10.47 3.20 -15.06
N GLN A 63 -9.16 3.39 -15.27
CA GLN A 63 -8.60 3.65 -16.59
C GLN A 63 -8.95 2.55 -17.60
N LEU A 64 -8.76 1.29 -17.21
CA LEU A 64 -9.01 0.14 -18.09
C LEU A 64 -10.51 -0.05 -18.41
N ASN A 65 -11.40 0.16 -17.43
CA ASN A 65 -12.83 -0.03 -17.66
C ASN A 65 -13.44 1.14 -18.42
N LEU A 66 -12.96 2.37 -18.19
CA LEU A 66 -13.37 3.55 -18.93
C LEU A 66 -13.00 3.40 -20.41
N VAL A 67 -11.72 3.15 -20.72
CA VAL A 67 -11.29 2.97 -22.12
C VAL A 67 -11.93 1.74 -22.76
N GLY A 68 -12.15 0.67 -21.99
CA GLY A 68 -12.87 -0.51 -22.46
C GLY A 68 -14.31 -0.20 -22.87
N GLY A 69 -15.03 0.64 -22.11
CA GLY A 69 -16.38 1.08 -22.45
C GLY A 69 -16.41 1.87 -23.75
N TYR A 70 -15.48 2.81 -23.92
CA TYR A 70 -15.32 3.57 -25.15
C TYR A 70 -15.06 2.68 -26.37
N LEU A 71 -14.12 1.73 -26.27
CA LEU A 71 -13.80 0.80 -27.36
C LEU A 71 -14.98 -0.10 -27.74
N TYR A 72 -15.77 -0.54 -26.76
CA TYR A 72 -17.00 -1.29 -27.02
C TYR A 72 -18.03 -0.43 -27.76
N ARG A 73 -18.21 0.82 -27.34
CA ARG A 73 -19.13 1.76 -27.97
C ARG A 73 -18.75 2.04 -29.42
N ASP A 74 -17.47 2.26 -29.71
CA ASP A 74 -16.95 2.50 -31.06
C ASP A 74 -17.16 1.30 -32.00
N THR A 75 -17.26 0.09 -31.46
CA THR A 75 -17.54 -1.12 -32.24
C THR A 75 -19.04 -1.32 -32.49
N THR A 76 -19.90 -0.93 -31.55
CA THR A 76 -21.34 -1.22 -31.57
C THR A 76 -22.18 -0.08 -32.12
N LYS A 77 -21.65 1.13 -32.17
CA LYS A 77 -22.35 2.34 -32.61
C LYS A 77 -21.57 3.03 -33.73
N THR A 78 -22.29 3.75 -34.58
CA THR A 78 -21.67 4.66 -35.55
C THR A 78 -21.14 5.89 -34.81
N THR A 79 -20.02 5.73 -34.09
CA THR A 79 -19.32 6.87 -33.48
C THR A 79 -18.67 7.69 -34.60
N SER A 80 -18.79 9.01 -34.56
CA SER A 80 -18.05 9.88 -35.47
C SER A 80 -16.55 9.60 -35.38
N PRO A 81 -15.80 9.52 -36.50
CA PRO A 81 -14.37 9.16 -36.48
C PRO A 81 -13.53 10.04 -35.54
N GLU A 82 -13.90 11.32 -35.38
CA GLU A 82 -13.23 12.29 -34.53
C GLU A 82 -13.36 12.00 -33.03
N MET A 83 -14.39 11.23 -32.61
CA MET A 83 -14.61 10.86 -31.21
C MET A 83 -14.14 9.45 -30.86
N SER A 84 -13.59 8.72 -31.83
CA SER A 84 -13.15 7.34 -31.65
C SER A 84 -11.84 7.25 -30.87
N VAL A 85 -11.71 6.22 -30.03
CA VAL A 85 -10.47 5.95 -29.30
C VAL A 85 -9.54 5.13 -30.20
N THR A 86 -8.61 5.82 -30.85
CA THR A 86 -7.55 5.18 -31.63
C THR A 86 -6.51 4.50 -30.73
N ALA A 87 -5.70 3.60 -31.29
CA ALA A 87 -4.62 2.93 -30.55
C ALA A 87 -3.62 3.93 -29.94
N ASP A 88 -3.32 5.01 -30.65
CA ASP A 88 -2.41 6.06 -30.17
C ASP A 88 -3.01 6.80 -28.95
N ILE A 89 -4.30 7.16 -29.01
CA ILE A 89 -5.00 7.79 -27.89
C ILE A 89 -5.05 6.84 -26.69
N GLN A 90 -5.36 5.56 -26.91
CA GLN A 90 -5.36 4.55 -25.87
C GLN A 90 -3.99 4.47 -25.18
N GLN A 91 -2.91 4.44 -25.95
CA GLN A 91 -1.56 4.38 -25.40
C GLN A 91 -1.21 5.64 -24.61
N MET A 92 -1.50 6.83 -25.15
CA MET A 92 -1.28 8.10 -24.46
C MET A 92 -2.03 8.18 -23.14
N TYR A 93 -3.32 7.79 -23.14
CA TYR A 93 -4.18 7.79 -21.98
C TYR A 93 -3.69 6.82 -20.88
N LEU A 94 -3.39 5.58 -21.25
CA LEU A 94 -2.87 4.59 -20.30
C LEU A 94 -1.48 4.97 -19.77
N ALA A 95 -0.68 5.71 -20.54
CA ALA A 95 0.63 6.19 -20.11
C ALA A 95 0.54 7.30 -19.05
N LEU A 96 -0.61 7.92 -18.82
CA LEU A 96 -0.78 8.96 -17.80
C LEU A 96 -0.42 8.47 -16.38
N ILE A 97 -0.62 7.17 -16.09
CA ILE A 97 -0.21 6.54 -14.81
C ILE A 97 1.30 6.63 -14.55
N GLN A 98 2.11 6.93 -15.57
CA GLN A 98 3.54 7.15 -15.37
C GLN A 98 3.84 8.37 -14.50
N HIS A 99 2.94 9.35 -14.42
CA HIS A 99 3.08 10.47 -13.49
C HIS A 99 3.11 9.98 -12.03
N PHE A 100 2.22 9.04 -11.69
CA PHE A 100 2.22 8.39 -10.38
C PHE A 100 3.58 7.78 -10.04
N LEU A 101 4.17 7.03 -10.98
CA LEU A 101 5.49 6.39 -10.81
C LEU A 101 6.66 7.38 -10.67
N ARG A 102 6.48 8.64 -11.02
CA ARG A 102 7.55 9.66 -11.01
C ARG A 102 7.36 10.62 -9.86
N ASP A 103 6.43 11.55 -10.00
CA ASP A 103 6.29 12.68 -9.09
C ASP A 103 5.26 12.37 -8.01
N GLY A 104 4.17 11.70 -8.39
CA GLY A 104 3.14 11.23 -7.47
C GLY A 104 3.66 10.41 -6.29
N LEU A 105 4.51 9.41 -6.56
CA LEU A 105 5.10 8.58 -5.50
C LEU A 105 6.05 9.36 -4.60
N LYS A 106 6.77 10.36 -5.12
CA LYS A 106 7.64 11.22 -4.29
C LYS A 106 6.81 12.08 -3.35
N ASP A 107 5.77 12.70 -3.85
CA ASP A 107 4.87 13.56 -3.07
C ASP A 107 4.11 12.75 -2.02
N LEU A 108 3.59 11.58 -2.41
CA LEU A 108 2.94 10.64 -1.48
C LEU A 108 3.91 10.20 -0.38
N SER A 109 5.13 9.77 -0.76
CA SER A 109 6.15 9.32 0.20
C SER A 109 6.51 10.44 1.18
N LYS A 110 6.68 11.67 0.69
CA LYS A 110 7.01 12.85 1.50
C LYS A 110 5.90 13.18 2.50
N LEU A 111 4.64 13.17 2.06
CA LEU A 111 3.49 13.39 2.95
C LEU A 111 3.46 12.32 4.05
N ILE A 112 3.53 11.05 3.66
CA ILE A 112 3.47 9.92 4.60
C ILE A 112 4.65 9.94 5.57
N GLU A 113 5.87 10.14 5.09
CA GLU A 113 7.07 10.21 5.92
C GLU A 113 6.96 11.34 6.96
N GLY A 114 6.45 12.51 6.57
CA GLY A 114 6.17 13.61 7.49
C GLY A 114 5.18 13.23 8.60
N LYS A 115 4.09 12.52 8.26
CA LYS A 115 3.11 12.04 9.26
C LYS A 115 3.69 10.95 10.16
N VAL A 116 4.38 9.98 9.59
CA VAL A 116 5.04 8.91 10.34
C VAL A 116 6.08 9.49 11.30
N ARG A 117 6.91 10.43 10.85
CA ARG A 117 7.89 11.12 11.69
C ARG A 117 7.23 11.82 12.86
N HIS A 118 6.09 12.49 12.64
CA HIS A 118 5.34 13.16 13.70
C HIS A 118 4.78 12.19 14.74
N ILE A 119 4.24 11.04 14.33
CA ILE A 119 3.67 10.05 15.25
C ILE A 119 4.78 9.27 15.98
N MET A 120 5.81 8.83 15.25
CA MET A 120 6.85 7.96 15.79
C MET A 120 7.83 8.68 16.75
N LYS A 121 7.80 10.02 16.84
CA LYS A 121 8.59 10.78 17.83
C LYS A 121 8.22 10.43 19.28
N GLU A 122 7.00 9.96 19.52
CA GLU A 122 6.47 9.64 20.86
C GLU A 122 6.87 8.24 21.35
N TYR A 123 7.60 7.49 20.53
CA TYR A 123 7.95 6.10 20.77
C TYR A 123 9.47 5.93 20.77
N ASP A 124 10.06 5.90 21.97
CA ASP A 124 11.48 5.60 22.15
C ASP A 124 11.84 4.19 21.66
N LEU A 125 13.06 4.01 21.16
CA LEU A 125 13.57 2.71 20.67
C LEU A 125 13.48 1.57 21.72
N LYS A 126 13.52 1.89 23.01
CA LYS A 126 13.44 0.91 24.11
C LYS A 126 12.01 0.58 24.51
N LYS A 127 11.02 1.36 24.06
CA LYS A 127 9.61 1.15 24.39
C LYS A 127 9.20 -0.24 23.91
N LYS A 128 8.59 -0.97 24.83
CA LYS A 128 8.01 -2.29 24.57
C LYS A 128 6.61 -2.07 24.03
N LEU A 129 6.28 -2.72 22.92
CA LEU A 129 5.02 -2.56 22.21
C LEU A 129 4.38 -3.94 22.01
N THR A 130 3.12 -4.04 22.38
CA THR A 130 2.23 -5.13 21.99
C THR A 130 1.86 -5.02 20.51
N ILE A 131 1.20 -6.04 19.96
CA ILE A 131 0.65 -5.91 18.60
C ILE A 131 -0.47 -4.86 18.55
N GLY A 132 -1.28 -4.75 19.60
CA GLY A 132 -2.32 -3.72 19.71
C GLY A 132 -1.73 -2.30 19.69
N ASP A 133 -0.55 -2.10 20.30
CA ASP A 133 0.15 -0.82 20.20
C ASP A 133 0.58 -0.50 18.75
N ILE A 134 1.00 -1.52 17.99
CA ILE A 134 1.37 -1.37 16.57
C ILE A 134 0.14 -1.03 15.72
N GLU A 135 -0.99 -1.70 15.96
CA GLU A 135 -2.28 -1.36 15.34
C GLU A 135 -2.66 0.09 15.64
N GLN A 136 -2.52 0.53 16.89
CA GLN A 136 -2.82 1.90 17.31
C GLN A 136 -1.89 2.92 16.65
N ILE A 137 -0.60 2.59 16.48
CA ILE A 137 0.35 3.44 15.73
C ILE A 137 -0.12 3.60 14.28
N PHE A 138 -0.45 2.51 13.59
CA PHE A 138 -0.92 2.58 12.21
C PHE A 138 -2.26 3.28 12.07
N TRP A 139 -3.16 3.11 13.04
CA TRP A 139 -4.42 3.85 13.10
C TRP A 139 -4.16 5.36 13.26
N SER A 140 -3.24 5.74 14.15
CA SER A 140 -2.86 7.15 14.35
C SER A 140 -2.24 7.76 13.09
N ILE A 141 -1.40 7.00 12.38
CA ILE A 141 -0.85 7.42 11.08
C ILE A 141 -1.97 7.62 10.05
N GLN A 142 -2.89 6.65 9.93
CA GLN A 142 -4.04 6.77 9.02
C GLN A 142 -4.88 8.01 9.32
N MET A 143 -5.14 8.30 10.59
CA MET A 143 -5.87 9.51 10.99
C MET A 143 -5.09 10.80 10.66
N ALA A 144 -3.78 10.81 10.89
CA ALA A 144 -2.94 11.96 10.55
C ALA A 144 -2.86 12.21 9.04
N VAL A 145 -2.90 11.15 8.23
CA VAL A 145 -2.95 11.24 6.75
C VAL A 145 -4.34 11.67 6.27
N ASN A 146 -5.41 11.09 6.81
CA ASN A 146 -6.79 11.41 6.42
C ASN A 146 -7.18 12.86 6.76
N ASN A 147 -6.64 13.41 7.84
CA ASN A 147 -6.85 14.81 8.23
C ASN A 147 -5.91 15.80 7.50
N ASP A 148 -5.02 15.32 6.63
CA ASP A 148 -4.19 16.22 5.83
C ASP A 148 -5.02 16.88 4.72
N PRO A 149 -4.84 18.19 4.45
CA PRO A 149 -5.51 18.84 3.32
C PRO A 149 -5.22 18.18 1.98
N GLN A 150 -4.09 17.50 1.83
CA GLN A 150 -3.70 16.77 0.65
C GLN A 150 -3.92 15.26 0.81
N ASN A 151 -4.88 14.82 1.64
CA ASN A 151 -5.06 13.39 1.87
C ASN A 151 -5.24 12.64 0.53
N PRO A 152 -4.53 11.51 0.34
CA PRO A 152 -4.50 10.79 -0.93
C PRO A 152 -5.77 10.01 -1.23
N ASN A 153 -6.69 9.84 -0.27
CA ASN A 153 -7.95 9.14 -0.50
C ASN A 153 -8.96 10.02 -1.25
N SER A 154 -9.07 11.30 -0.88
CA SER A 154 -9.99 12.26 -1.53
C SER A 154 -9.33 13.14 -2.58
N HIS A 155 -8.00 13.20 -2.64
CA HIS A 155 -7.24 13.96 -3.66
C HIS A 155 -6.38 13.02 -4.51
N LEU A 156 -6.95 11.85 -4.85
CA LEU A 156 -6.26 10.78 -5.57
C LEU A 156 -5.67 11.25 -6.90
N ALA A 157 -6.44 12.03 -7.66
CA ALA A 157 -6.06 12.56 -8.97
C ALA A 157 -4.73 13.33 -8.94
N LYS A 158 -4.52 14.15 -7.90
CA LYS A 158 -3.29 14.94 -7.71
C LYS A 158 -2.02 14.09 -7.71
N TYR A 159 -2.09 12.88 -7.14
CA TYR A 159 -0.92 12.00 -7.07
C TYR A 159 -0.74 11.21 -8.36
N VAL A 160 -1.84 10.97 -9.09
CA VAL A 160 -1.86 9.99 -10.17
C VAL A 160 -1.57 10.62 -11.52
N PHE A 161 -1.98 11.87 -11.72
CA PHE A 161 -1.96 12.54 -13.00
C PHE A 161 -1.31 13.93 -12.95
N PRO A 162 -0.75 14.39 -14.09
CA PRO A 162 -0.33 15.77 -14.22
C PRO A 162 -1.53 16.73 -14.10
N GLU A 163 -1.25 18.00 -13.75
CA GLU A 163 -2.29 19.04 -13.66
C GLU A 163 -3.03 19.24 -14.99
N ASP A 164 -2.29 19.16 -16.10
CA ASP A 164 -2.84 19.29 -17.45
C ASP A 164 -2.31 18.20 -18.39
N VAL A 165 -3.14 17.83 -19.36
CA VAL A 165 -2.78 16.92 -20.45
C VAL A 165 -2.93 17.64 -21.79
N ASN A 166 -1.83 17.74 -22.53
CA ASN A 166 -1.87 18.20 -23.93
C ASN A 166 -2.28 17.02 -24.82
N GLY A 167 -3.35 17.20 -25.60
CA GLY A 167 -3.90 16.13 -26.42
C GLY A 167 -4.98 16.62 -27.36
N ASN A 168 -5.53 15.70 -28.16
CA ASN A 168 -6.77 15.96 -28.88
C ASN A 168 -7.97 15.92 -27.92
N ASP A 169 -9.13 16.39 -28.40
CA ASP A 169 -10.36 16.48 -27.61
C ASP A 169 -10.76 15.14 -26.99
N THR A 170 -10.51 14.02 -27.68
CA THR A 170 -10.80 12.69 -27.16
C THR A 170 -9.91 12.32 -25.97
N LEU A 171 -8.60 12.57 -26.03
CA LEU A 171 -7.70 12.32 -24.90
C LEU A 171 -8.05 13.21 -23.70
N ILE A 172 -8.33 14.49 -23.95
CA ILE A 172 -8.74 15.45 -22.91
C ILE A 172 -10.04 14.97 -22.25
N ARG A 173 -11.02 14.51 -23.04
CA ARG A 173 -12.28 13.96 -22.50
C ARG A 173 -12.05 12.74 -21.62
N LEU A 174 -11.28 11.74 -22.08
CA LEU A 174 -10.97 10.56 -21.27
C LEU A 174 -10.27 10.95 -19.96
N PHE A 175 -9.36 11.93 -20.03
CA PHE A 175 -8.66 12.46 -18.87
C PHE A 175 -9.64 13.12 -17.87
N THR A 176 -10.45 14.08 -18.32
CA THR A 176 -11.44 14.77 -17.48
C THR A 176 -12.44 13.81 -16.83
N GLU A 177 -13.00 12.88 -17.60
CA GLU A 177 -13.93 11.88 -17.06
C GLU A 177 -13.27 10.99 -16.00
N THR A 178 -11.97 10.73 -16.14
CA THR A 178 -11.21 10.00 -15.11
C THR A 178 -11.01 10.83 -13.86
N LEU A 179 -10.73 12.13 -14.00
CA LEU A 179 -10.61 13.04 -12.86
C LEU A 179 -11.91 13.05 -12.04
N ASP A 180 -13.06 13.20 -12.72
CA ASP A 180 -14.37 13.20 -12.07
C ASP A 180 -14.63 11.92 -11.27
N LEU A 181 -14.23 10.75 -11.81
CA LEU A 181 -14.35 9.47 -11.11
C LEU A 181 -13.40 9.38 -9.92
N LEU A 182 -12.13 9.78 -10.07
CA LEU A 182 -11.13 9.72 -9.00
C LEU A 182 -11.45 10.66 -7.83
N GLU A 183 -12.13 11.77 -8.10
CA GLU A 183 -12.56 12.76 -7.10
C GLU A 183 -13.92 12.44 -6.49
N SER A 184 -14.56 11.36 -6.92
CA SER A 184 -15.86 10.93 -6.37
C SER A 184 -15.75 10.45 -4.92
N GLU A 185 -16.83 10.69 -4.15
CA GLU A 185 -16.94 10.23 -2.77
C GLU A 185 -16.89 8.70 -2.67
N GLU A 186 -17.45 7.99 -3.65
CA GLU A 186 -17.40 6.52 -3.73
C GLU A 186 -15.96 6.01 -3.80
N VAL A 187 -15.13 6.60 -4.66
CA VAL A 187 -13.71 6.22 -4.80
C VAL A 187 -12.92 6.57 -3.54
N SER A 188 -13.16 7.72 -2.93
CA SER A 188 -12.52 8.12 -1.66
C SER A 188 -12.83 7.15 -0.51
N ASN A 189 -14.11 6.77 -0.37
CA ASN A 189 -14.55 5.80 0.62
C ASN A 189 -13.98 4.40 0.36
N LEU A 190 -13.90 3.99 -0.91
CA LEU A 190 -13.28 2.74 -1.32
C LEU A 190 -11.78 2.71 -0.99
N CYS A 191 -11.05 3.79 -1.29
CA CYS A 191 -9.64 3.92 -0.94
C CYS A 191 -9.46 3.80 0.57
N THR A 192 -10.22 4.56 1.36
CA THR A 192 -10.18 4.50 2.83
C THR A 192 -10.39 3.07 3.35
N ASN A 193 -11.37 2.34 2.81
CA ASN A 193 -11.61 0.94 3.18
C ASN A 193 -10.45 0.01 2.80
N ASN A 194 -9.88 0.19 1.60
CA ASN A 194 -8.73 -0.57 1.15
C ASN A 194 -7.52 -0.31 2.06
N ILE A 195 -7.24 0.94 2.42
CA ILE A 195 -6.14 1.28 3.34
C ILE A 195 -6.29 0.56 4.67
N CYS A 196 -7.46 0.62 5.30
CA CYS A 196 -7.71 -0.08 6.57
C CYS A 196 -7.42 -1.59 6.46
N ARG A 197 -7.92 -2.24 5.40
CA ARG A 197 -7.70 -3.67 5.15
C ARG A 197 -6.23 -3.98 4.84
N GLY A 198 -5.55 -3.09 4.14
CA GLY A 198 -4.12 -3.20 3.84
C GLY A 198 -3.29 -3.18 5.12
N PHE A 199 -3.62 -2.31 6.08
CA PHE A 199 -2.99 -2.31 7.39
C PHE A 199 -3.30 -3.55 8.23
N SER A 200 -4.50 -4.14 8.12
CA SER A 200 -4.75 -5.46 8.73
C SER A 200 -3.79 -6.53 8.19
N VAL A 201 -3.56 -6.56 6.87
CA VAL A 201 -2.58 -7.49 6.27
C VAL A 201 -1.16 -7.21 6.78
N VAL A 202 -0.77 -5.94 6.90
CA VAL A 202 0.53 -5.57 7.49
C VAL A 202 0.68 -6.14 8.90
N VAL A 203 -0.34 -5.96 9.73
CA VAL A 203 -0.35 -6.43 11.12
C VAL A 203 -0.27 -7.96 11.15
N ASP A 204 -1.01 -8.66 10.28
CA ASP A 204 -0.93 -10.13 10.15
C ASP A 204 0.49 -10.62 9.82
N PHE A 205 1.26 -9.85 9.04
CA PHE A 205 2.66 -10.16 8.78
C PHE A 205 3.56 -9.90 10.00
N LEU A 206 3.32 -8.81 10.75
CA LEU A 206 4.09 -8.46 11.94
C LEU A 206 3.83 -9.40 13.12
N VAL A 207 2.59 -9.84 13.29
CA VAL A 207 2.14 -10.84 14.28
C VAL A 207 3.01 -12.08 14.29
N ARG A 208 3.49 -12.53 13.13
CA ARG A 208 4.35 -13.74 12.99
C ARG A 208 5.68 -13.62 13.72
N TYR A 209 6.11 -12.41 14.04
CA TYR A 209 7.36 -12.11 14.73
C TYR A 209 7.17 -11.83 16.23
N TYR A 210 5.92 -11.79 16.70
CA TYR A 210 5.60 -11.81 18.12
C TYR A 210 5.59 -13.28 18.58
N THR A 211 6.63 -13.68 19.31
CA THR A 211 6.82 -15.05 19.82
C THR A 211 6.74 -15.10 21.35
N GLU A 212 6.41 -16.26 21.91
CA GLU A 212 6.48 -16.50 23.35
C GLU A 212 7.89 -16.25 23.93
N PRO A 213 8.00 -16.01 25.26
CA PRO A 213 9.28 -16.02 25.99
C PRO A 213 10.09 -17.31 25.80
N ASN A 214 9.42 -18.43 25.47
CA ASN A 214 10.01 -19.76 25.27
C ASN A 214 10.39 -20.06 23.80
N GLY A 215 10.30 -19.07 22.89
CA GLY A 215 10.79 -19.19 21.51
C GLY A 215 9.91 -20.00 20.54
N LYS A 216 8.71 -20.45 20.96
CA LYS A 216 7.74 -21.05 20.03
C LYS A 216 7.17 -19.96 19.11
N ARG A 217 7.35 -20.12 17.79
CA ARG A 217 6.82 -19.23 16.75
C ARG A 217 5.32 -19.48 16.58
N ASN A 218 4.53 -18.40 16.56
CA ASN A 218 3.11 -18.50 16.21
C ASN A 218 2.95 -19.08 14.80
N GLY A 219 2.21 -20.20 14.70
CA GLY A 219 1.86 -20.85 13.44
C GLY A 219 2.78 -21.99 12.98
N MET A 220 3.77 -22.42 13.79
CA MET A 220 4.54 -23.63 13.52
C MET A 220 4.17 -24.69 14.56
N ASN A 221 3.15 -25.51 14.25
CA ASN A 221 2.90 -26.75 14.97
C ASN A 221 4.09 -27.68 14.72
N LEU A 222 5.15 -27.54 15.52
CA LEU A 222 6.04 -28.67 15.75
C LEU A 222 5.21 -29.66 16.55
N ALA A 223 4.74 -30.70 15.86
CA ALA A 223 4.21 -31.89 16.48
C ALA A 223 5.31 -32.48 17.37
N GLU A 224 5.38 -32.04 18.61
CA GLU A 224 6.01 -32.81 19.67
C GLU A 224 4.97 -33.85 20.09
N ASP A 225 5.23 -35.11 19.73
CA ASP A 225 4.51 -36.27 20.26
C ASP A 225 4.68 -36.29 21.79
N ILE A 226 3.71 -35.70 22.50
CA ILE A 226 3.63 -35.81 23.96
C ILE A 226 2.67 -36.96 24.29
N PRO A 227 3.11 -38.00 25.02
CA PRO A 227 2.24 -39.10 25.39
C PRO A 227 1.09 -38.62 26.26
N SER A 228 -0.11 -39.01 25.83
CA SER A 228 -1.38 -38.71 26.48
C SER A 228 -1.48 -39.43 27.82
N THR A 229 -1.34 -38.72 28.94
CA THR A 229 -2.07 -38.97 30.21
C THR A 229 -1.92 -37.76 31.14
N SER A 230 -2.87 -36.82 31.10
CA SER A 230 -3.38 -36.04 32.25
C SER A 230 -4.30 -34.93 31.74
N LYS A 231 -5.51 -34.87 32.29
CA LYS A 231 -6.49 -33.79 32.08
C LYS A 231 -5.89 -32.47 32.58
N GLU A 232 -6.22 -31.34 31.92
CA GLU A 232 -5.88 -29.94 32.26
C GLU A 232 -4.66 -29.26 31.55
N GLN A 233 -4.39 -29.54 30.28
CA GLN A 233 -3.53 -28.67 29.45
C GLN A 233 -4.12 -28.21 28.11
N LEU A 234 -5.39 -28.51 27.86
CA LEU A 234 -6.07 -28.00 26.67
C LEU A 234 -6.60 -26.59 26.96
N ASN A 235 -6.04 -25.62 26.24
CA ASN A 235 -6.50 -24.22 26.10
C ASN A 235 -6.02 -23.19 27.13
N LYS A 236 -4.69 -23.03 27.30
CA LYS A 236 -4.20 -21.65 27.40
C LYS A 236 -4.24 -21.06 26.00
N ILE A 237 -5.40 -20.49 25.64
CA ILE A 237 -5.48 -19.62 24.47
C ILE A 237 -4.48 -18.50 24.72
N PHE A 238 -3.40 -18.50 23.94
CA PHE A 238 -2.37 -17.50 24.02
C PHE A 238 -2.95 -16.17 23.55
N ASP A 239 -3.07 -15.23 24.48
CA ASP A 239 -3.49 -13.88 24.14
C ASP A 239 -2.27 -13.11 23.61
N ILE A 240 -2.15 -13.09 22.29
CA ILE A 240 -1.07 -12.42 21.57
C ILE A 240 -0.97 -10.93 21.91
N ASN A 241 -2.08 -10.33 22.37
CA ASN A 241 -2.14 -8.94 22.76
C ASN A 241 -1.29 -8.63 23.99
N ASN A 242 -0.90 -9.65 24.78
CA ASN A 242 -0.08 -9.48 25.97
C ASN A 242 1.43 -9.68 25.71
N VAL A 243 1.84 -10.01 24.48
CA VAL A 243 3.27 -10.16 24.14
C VAL A 243 3.84 -8.84 23.68
N GLU A 244 4.90 -8.42 24.34
CA GLU A 244 5.58 -7.17 24.04
C GLU A 244 6.93 -7.41 23.37
N SER A 245 7.26 -6.57 22.38
CA SER A 245 8.58 -6.52 21.75
C SER A 245 9.17 -5.12 21.84
N PRO A 246 10.45 -4.95 22.21
CA PRO A 246 11.11 -3.66 22.12
C PRO A 246 11.11 -3.13 20.68
N LEU A 247 10.75 -1.86 20.49
CA LEU A 247 10.68 -1.22 19.17
C LEU A 247 11.98 -1.36 18.36
N ALA A 248 13.14 -1.27 19.01
CA ALA A 248 14.44 -1.52 18.37
C ALA A 248 14.56 -2.89 17.69
N LYS A 249 13.87 -3.93 18.19
CA LYS A 249 13.83 -5.27 17.56
C LYS A 249 12.81 -5.34 16.41
N LEU A 250 11.77 -4.50 16.44
CA LEU A 250 10.74 -4.44 15.40
C LEU A 250 11.22 -3.70 14.16
N ILE A 251 12.10 -2.69 14.30
CA ILE A 251 12.59 -1.90 13.17
C ILE A 251 13.20 -2.77 12.06
N PRO A 252 14.13 -3.71 12.32
CA PRO A 252 14.67 -4.58 11.28
C PRO A 252 13.61 -5.49 10.63
N ILE A 253 12.57 -5.89 11.39
CA ILE A 253 11.47 -6.71 10.87
C ILE A 253 10.62 -5.88 9.91
N VAL A 254 10.20 -4.69 10.32
CA VAL A 254 9.42 -3.75 9.48
C VAL A 254 10.21 -3.39 8.22
N ASN A 255 11.49 -3.04 8.36
CA ASN A 255 12.38 -2.76 7.23
C ASN A 255 12.49 -3.96 6.28
N GLY A 256 12.68 -5.16 6.83
CA GLY A 256 12.79 -6.39 6.06
C GLY A 256 11.50 -6.78 5.34
N LEU A 257 10.34 -6.54 5.94
CA LEU A 257 9.03 -6.76 5.30
C LEU A 257 8.83 -5.81 4.11
N ALA A 258 9.21 -4.54 4.28
CA ALA A 258 9.06 -3.53 3.23
C ALA A 258 10.10 -3.68 2.09
N SER A 259 11.27 -4.27 2.38
CA SER A 259 12.35 -4.46 1.40
C SER A 259 12.22 -5.74 0.55
N LYS A 260 11.28 -6.64 0.88
CA LYS A 260 11.08 -7.86 0.09
C LYS A 260 10.50 -7.52 -1.28
N HIS A 261 11.17 -7.99 -2.33
CA HIS A 261 10.73 -7.79 -3.71
C HIS A 261 9.33 -8.37 -3.95
N PHE A 262 8.61 -7.70 -4.84
CA PHE A 262 7.38 -8.23 -5.41
C PHE A 262 7.68 -9.50 -6.20
N SER A 263 6.90 -10.55 -5.95
CA SER A 263 7.00 -11.81 -6.68
C SER A 263 5.63 -12.45 -6.77
N GLU A 264 5.17 -12.71 -7.99
CA GLU A 264 3.84 -13.30 -8.24
C GLU A 264 3.79 -14.78 -7.80
N SER A 265 4.92 -15.47 -7.81
CA SER A 265 5.03 -16.92 -7.60
C SER A 265 5.68 -17.32 -6.27
N SER A 266 6.28 -16.38 -5.51
CA SER A 266 6.94 -16.70 -4.24
C SER A 266 5.97 -17.30 -3.22
N LYS A 267 6.37 -18.40 -2.58
CA LYS A 267 5.69 -18.99 -1.42
C LYS A 267 6.66 -19.04 -0.23
N PRO A 268 6.31 -18.46 0.94
CA PRO A 268 5.13 -17.63 1.20
C PRO A 268 5.18 -16.30 0.43
N GLN A 269 4.02 -15.71 0.15
CA GLN A 269 3.92 -14.43 -0.55
C GLN A 269 4.60 -13.30 0.23
N SER A 270 5.23 -12.37 -0.48
CA SER A 270 5.71 -11.11 0.10
C SER A 270 4.54 -10.21 0.50
N LEU A 271 4.78 -9.26 1.42
CA LEU A 271 3.78 -8.25 1.80
C LEU A 271 3.31 -7.46 0.57
N ALA A 272 4.24 -7.04 -0.29
CA ALA A 272 3.96 -6.35 -1.54
C ALA A 272 2.97 -7.12 -2.42
N THR A 273 3.23 -8.42 -2.63
CA THR A 273 2.35 -9.31 -3.40
C THR A 273 0.98 -9.44 -2.73
N SER A 274 0.93 -9.66 -1.41
CA SER A 274 -0.34 -9.83 -0.68
C SER A 274 -1.21 -8.57 -0.71
N LEU A 275 -0.62 -7.37 -0.65
CA LEU A 275 -1.35 -6.10 -0.76
C LEU A 275 -1.99 -5.93 -2.15
N VAL A 276 -1.23 -6.17 -3.22
CA VAL A 276 -1.77 -6.06 -4.59
C VAL A 276 -2.88 -7.07 -4.82
N ILE A 277 -2.67 -8.33 -4.40
CA ILE A 277 -3.70 -9.37 -4.54
C ILE A 277 -4.96 -8.98 -3.76
N LEU A 278 -4.83 -8.54 -2.50
CA LEU A 278 -5.96 -8.10 -1.66
C LEU A 278 -6.85 -7.10 -2.39
N PHE A 279 -6.25 -6.08 -3.01
CA PHE A 279 -7.00 -5.02 -3.67
C PHE A 279 -7.56 -5.46 -5.03
N VAL A 280 -6.77 -6.19 -5.84
CA VAL A 280 -7.22 -6.65 -7.17
C VAL A 280 -8.41 -7.60 -7.07
N VAL A 281 -8.44 -8.48 -6.06
CA VAL A 281 -9.53 -9.46 -5.89
C VAL A 281 -10.72 -8.91 -5.11
N SER A 282 -10.64 -7.68 -4.59
CA SER A 282 -11.71 -7.03 -3.82
C SER A 282 -12.97 -6.88 -4.66
N ASP A 283 -14.10 -7.38 -4.16
CA ASP A 283 -15.37 -7.30 -4.90
C ASP A 283 -15.83 -5.85 -5.10
N LYS A 284 -15.54 -4.95 -4.15
CA LYS A 284 -15.81 -3.51 -4.32
C LYS A 284 -15.03 -2.90 -5.49
N ILE A 285 -13.79 -3.32 -5.71
CA ILE A 285 -12.98 -2.87 -6.87
C ILE A 285 -13.52 -3.46 -8.17
N LYS A 286 -14.00 -4.71 -8.14
CA LYS A 286 -14.65 -5.32 -9.32
C LYS A 286 -15.93 -4.60 -9.69
N ILE A 287 -16.77 -4.29 -8.69
CA ILE A 287 -18.02 -3.54 -8.85
C ILE A 287 -17.74 -2.13 -9.40
N LEU A 288 -16.77 -1.40 -8.84
CA LEU A 288 -16.35 -0.11 -9.38
C LEU A 288 -16.01 -0.22 -10.88
N GLY A 289 -15.20 -1.20 -11.26
CA GLY A 289 -14.86 -1.42 -12.66
C GLY A 289 -16.08 -1.71 -13.54
N ALA A 290 -17.01 -2.54 -13.06
CA ALA A 290 -18.24 -2.86 -13.78
C ALA A 290 -19.13 -1.63 -13.97
N ASN A 291 -19.32 -0.83 -12.92
CA ASN A 291 -20.12 0.41 -12.96
C ASN A 291 -19.50 1.42 -13.93
N VAL A 292 -18.19 1.63 -13.87
CA VAL A 292 -17.48 2.50 -14.82
C VAL A 292 -17.67 1.99 -16.24
N TYR A 293 -17.43 0.70 -16.49
CA TYR A 293 -17.62 0.13 -17.83
C TYR A 293 -19.06 0.33 -18.34
N GLU A 294 -20.07 0.10 -17.50
CA GLU A 294 -21.48 0.28 -17.84
C GLU A 294 -21.84 1.73 -18.17
N VAL A 295 -21.28 2.71 -17.46
CA VAL A 295 -21.51 4.13 -17.74
C VAL A 295 -20.92 4.54 -19.08
N PHE A 296 -19.71 4.10 -19.41
CA PHE A 296 -18.98 4.56 -20.60
C PHE A 296 -19.19 3.69 -21.85
N ASN A 297 -19.85 2.54 -21.73
CA ASN A 297 -20.23 1.71 -22.88
C ASN A 297 -21.59 2.09 -23.49
N GLN A 298 -22.32 3.00 -22.84
CA GLN A 298 -23.67 3.45 -23.19
C GLN A 298 -23.74 4.48 -24.30
#